data_AF-A0A8B7DCG6-F1
#
_entry.id   AF-A0A8B7DCG6-F1
#
_cell.length_a   1.000
_cell.length_b   1.000
_cell.length_c   1.000
_cell.angle_alpha   90.00
_cell.angle_beta   90.00
_cell.angle_gamma   90.00
#
_symmetry.space_group_name_H-M   'P 1'
#
loop_
_entity.id
_entity.type
_entity.pdbx_description
1 polymer ?
#
loop_
_entity_poly.entity_id
_entity_poly.type
_entity_poly.pdbx_seq_one_letter_code
_entity_poly.pdbx_strand_id
1 'polypeptide(L)'
;KRRKVKCIVESCSKKVVNLSRHLQRKPHNMPAEFAQKALSQINKRKKSTVSKLIQCPYLGCLSVVICYNADKVQIPEVSIPVPVSKILENKLTQVVSYNNIDESACPNDDLGDLNLPDFSSSPDLENIESEDDDLYVPEDDCSVSLPKNILAALEFFKKHLVGLDHLRGEDYADKTVSDLKRFFQIVGVKESIAEYIIMRDHLMLEIEVGNAHRSGVIANLTLKALDTQTFKDGIYIIFCVKHKTSFNFSIKFS
;
A
#
# COMPACT_ATOMS: atom_id res chain seq x y z
N LYS A 1 4.39 -4.33 37.61
CA LYS A 1 4.07 -5.74 38.01
C LYS A 1 3.68 -6.54 36.78
N ARG A 2 4.30 -7.71 36.48
CA ARG A 2 3.96 -8.52 35.29
C ARG A 2 2.59 -9.21 35.46
N ARG A 3 1.73 -9.17 34.43
CA ARG A 3 0.39 -9.80 34.45
C ARG A 3 0.54 -11.33 34.47
N LYS A 4 -0.14 -12.00 35.41
CA LYS A 4 -0.18 -13.47 35.49
C LYS A 4 -1.43 -13.99 34.77
N VAL A 5 -1.29 -15.10 34.04
CA VAL A 5 -2.37 -15.77 33.31
C VAL A 5 -2.58 -17.17 33.91
N LYS A 6 -3.84 -17.62 34.01
CA LYS A 6 -4.18 -18.97 34.48
C LYS A 6 -3.80 -19.99 33.40
N CYS A 7 -3.28 -21.15 33.79
CA CYS A 7 -3.06 -22.25 32.84
C CYS A 7 -4.39 -22.68 32.18
N ILE A 8 -4.30 -23.11 30.92
CA ILE A 8 -5.44 -23.56 30.11
C ILE A 8 -5.80 -25.04 30.31
N VAL A 9 -4.87 -25.84 30.84
CA VAL A 9 -5.11 -27.25 31.10
C VAL A 9 -5.95 -27.35 32.37
N GLU A 10 -7.13 -27.97 32.28
CA GLU A 10 -8.13 -27.98 33.37
C GLU A 10 -7.58 -28.54 34.69
N SER A 11 -6.67 -29.51 34.61
CA SER A 11 -6.00 -30.10 35.77
C SER A 11 -4.94 -29.21 36.41
N CYS A 12 -4.60 -28.05 35.83
CA CYS A 12 -3.58 -27.14 36.32
C CYS A 12 -4.15 -25.80 36.77
N SER A 13 -4.14 -25.58 38.09
CA SER A 13 -4.64 -24.35 38.72
C SER A 13 -3.59 -23.22 38.81
N LYS A 14 -2.37 -23.41 38.28
CA LYS A 14 -1.27 -22.44 38.42
C LYS A 14 -1.51 -21.15 37.62
N LYS A 15 -1.15 -20.01 38.20
CA LYS A 15 -1.10 -18.69 37.53
C LYS A 15 0.36 -18.33 37.23
N VAL A 16 0.69 -18.20 35.96
CA VAL A 16 2.07 -18.04 35.47
C VAL A 16 2.25 -16.76 34.66
N VAL A 17 3.48 -16.23 34.63
CA VAL A 17 3.82 -15.03 33.85
C VAL A 17 4.06 -15.38 32.37
N ASN A 18 4.68 -16.53 32.10
CA ASN A 18 4.93 -17.02 30.74
C ASN A 18 4.24 -18.38 30.57
N LEU A 19 3.08 -18.36 29.91
CA LEU A 19 2.27 -19.55 29.71
C LEU A 19 2.93 -20.55 28.74
N SER A 20 3.64 -20.08 27.70
CA SER A 20 4.36 -20.95 26.76
C SER A 20 5.38 -21.83 27.48
N ARG A 21 6.27 -21.19 28.26
CA ARG A 21 7.31 -21.88 29.02
C ARG A 21 6.72 -22.81 30.09
N HIS A 22 5.55 -22.47 30.63
CA HIS A 22 4.86 -23.33 31.60
C HIS A 22 4.31 -24.60 30.95
N LEU A 23 3.74 -24.52 29.74
CA LEU A 23 3.22 -25.67 29.00
C LEU A 23 4.34 -26.61 28.54
N GLN A 24 5.52 -26.08 28.20
CA GLN A 24 6.66 -26.89 27.77
C GLN A 24 7.35 -27.64 28.90
N ARG A 25 7.22 -27.17 30.15
CA ARG A 25 7.87 -27.79 31.32
C ARG A 25 6.90 -28.71 32.06
N LYS A 26 7.41 -29.47 33.04
CA LYS A 26 6.56 -30.19 34.00
C LYS A 26 5.62 -29.19 34.71
N PRO A 27 4.31 -29.45 34.75
CA PRO A 27 3.67 -30.77 34.63
C PRO A 27 3.17 -31.16 33.23
N HIS A 28 3.25 -30.28 32.23
CA HIS A 28 2.55 -30.48 30.96
C HIS A 28 3.40 -31.12 29.86
N ASN A 29 4.71 -30.86 29.87
CA ASN A 29 5.69 -31.43 28.94
C ASN A 29 5.24 -31.37 27.46
N MET A 30 4.55 -30.29 27.07
CA MET A 30 4.04 -30.13 25.71
C MET A 30 5.17 -29.76 24.75
N PRO A 31 5.19 -30.32 23.53
CA PRO A 31 6.09 -29.86 22.46
C PRO A 31 5.93 -28.35 22.19
N ALA A 32 7.02 -27.70 21.81
CA ALA A 32 7.06 -26.24 21.63
C ALA A 32 6.02 -25.76 20.61
N GLU A 33 5.84 -26.48 19.51
CA GLU A 33 4.86 -26.19 18.46
C GLU A 33 3.42 -26.23 19.00
N PHE A 34 3.09 -27.22 19.82
CA PHE A 34 1.77 -27.36 20.40
C PHE A 34 1.48 -26.24 21.41
N ALA A 35 2.46 -25.88 22.23
CA ALA A 35 2.35 -24.75 23.16
C ALA A 35 2.11 -23.42 22.42
N GLN A 36 2.78 -23.19 21.29
CA GLN A 36 2.56 -22.00 20.46
C GLN A 36 1.16 -22.01 19.82
N LYS A 37 0.73 -23.15 19.27
CA LYS A 37 -0.59 -23.32 18.67
C LYS A 37 -1.71 -23.06 19.70
N ALA A 38 -1.59 -23.60 20.91
CA ALA A 38 -2.54 -23.34 21.99
C ALA A 38 -2.63 -21.85 22.36
N LEU A 39 -1.49 -21.15 22.42
CA LEU A 39 -1.47 -19.70 22.66
C LEU A 39 -2.13 -18.89 21.55
N SER A 40 -1.90 -19.28 20.29
CA SER A 40 -2.55 -18.63 19.15
C SER A 40 -4.07 -18.73 19.23
N GLN A 41 -4.60 -19.88 19.66
CA GLN A 41 -6.05 -20.09 19.80
C GLN A 41 -6.64 -19.27 20.95
N ILE A 42 -5.94 -19.12 22.07
CA ILE A 42 -6.39 -18.27 23.19
C ILE A 42 -6.43 -16.80 22.78
N ASN A 43 -5.40 -16.34 22.04
CA ASN A 43 -5.36 -14.97 21.55
C ASN A 43 -6.41 -14.71 20.47
N LYS A 44 -6.70 -15.68 19.60
CA LYS A 44 -7.83 -15.63 18.64
C LYS A 44 -9.19 -15.60 19.35
N ARG A 45 -9.31 -16.22 20.52
CA ARG A 45 -10.52 -16.19 21.38
C ARG A 45 -10.63 -14.97 22.28
N LYS A 46 -9.68 -14.01 22.26
CA LYS A 46 -10.00 -12.65 22.71
C LYS A 46 -11.03 -12.13 21.72
N LYS A 47 -12.30 -12.32 22.10
CA LYS A 47 -13.47 -11.89 21.37
C LYS A 47 -13.19 -10.48 20.87
N SER A 48 -13.03 -10.36 19.56
CA SER A 48 -13.55 -9.20 18.85
C SER A 48 -14.96 -9.03 19.39
N THR A 49 -15.15 -8.04 20.26
CA THR A 49 -16.48 -7.45 20.47
C THR A 49 -16.98 -7.15 19.07
N VAL A 50 -18.01 -7.88 18.63
CA VAL A 50 -18.60 -7.80 17.30
C VAL A 50 -18.66 -6.33 16.91
N SER A 51 -17.70 -5.92 16.10
CA SER A 51 -17.58 -4.54 15.69
C SER A 51 -18.67 -4.31 14.67
N LYS A 52 -19.72 -3.60 15.09
CA LYS A 52 -20.80 -3.23 14.19
C LYS A 52 -20.18 -2.26 13.18
N LEU A 53 -20.25 -2.62 11.91
CA LEU A 53 -19.91 -1.73 10.81
C LEU A 53 -20.97 -0.63 10.79
N ILE A 54 -20.55 0.61 10.95
CA ILE A 54 -21.43 1.79 10.86
C ILE A 54 -20.93 2.69 9.75
N GLN A 55 -21.84 3.37 9.08
CA GLN A 55 -21.47 4.43 8.14
C GLN A 55 -20.85 5.59 8.92
N CYS A 56 -19.82 6.22 8.36
CA CYS A 56 -19.18 7.39 8.96
C CYS A 56 -20.22 8.49 9.21
N PRO A 57 -20.26 9.10 10.41
CA PRO A 57 -21.26 10.11 10.74
C PRO A 57 -21.04 11.45 10.03
N TYR A 58 -19.96 11.61 9.27
CA TYR A 58 -19.66 12.85 8.56
C TYR A 58 -20.52 12.98 7.30
N LEU A 59 -21.20 14.12 7.13
CA LEU A 59 -22.10 14.37 6.01
C LEU A 59 -21.34 14.28 4.67
N GLY A 60 -21.77 13.39 3.77
CA GLY A 60 -21.11 13.16 2.48
C GLY A 60 -19.99 12.11 2.49
N CYS A 61 -19.62 11.56 3.66
CA CYS A 61 -18.66 10.47 3.75
C CYS A 61 -19.37 9.12 3.60
N LEU A 62 -19.05 8.37 2.53
CA LEU A 62 -19.60 7.03 2.27
C LEU A 62 -18.79 5.90 2.92
N SER A 63 -17.73 6.23 3.67
CA SER A 63 -16.87 5.24 4.32
C SER A 63 -17.63 4.49 5.42
N VAL A 64 -17.42 3.18 5.50
CA VAL A 64 -17.96 2.31 6.55
C VAL A 64 -16.85 1.99 7.53
N VAL A 65 -17.02 2.38 8.80
CA VAL A 65 -16.02 2.26 9.85
C VAL A 65 -16.40 1.20 10.88
N ILE A 66 -15.38 0.60 11.48
CA ILE A 66 -15.50 -0.40 12.55
C ILE A 66 -15.65 0.34 13.88
N CYS A 67 -16.86 0.37 14.45
CA CYS A 67 -17.10 1.06 15.72
C CYS A 67 -16.73 0.16 16.91
N TYR A 68 -15.70 0.54 17.65
CA TYR A 68 -15.38 -0.03 18.95
C TYR A 68 -16.13 0.78 20.01
N ASN A 69 -17.25 0.25 20.53
CA ASN A 69 -18.21 0.87 21.49
C ASN A 69 -19.39 1.63 20.86
N ALA A 70 -20.23 0.92 20.11
CA ALA A 70 -21.46 1.47 19.50
C ALA A 70 -22.41 2.15 20.51
N ASP A 71 -22.41 1.74 21.78
CA ASP A 71 -23.35 2.22 22.79
C ASP A 71 -23.05 3.64 23.34
N LYS A 72 -21.98 4.30 22.86
CA LYS A 72 -21.51 5.59 23.41
C LYS A 72 -21.45 6.75 22.42
N VAL A 73 -21.84 6.57 21.16
CA VAL A 73 -21.73 7.63 20.16
C VAL A 73 -23.01 8.48 20.16
N GLN A 74 -22.91 9.71 20.68
CA GLN A 74 -23.92 10.75 20.44
C GLN A 74 -23.52 11.51 19.17
N ILE A 75 -24.38 11.49 18.15
CA ILE A 75 -24.14 12.20 16.88
C ILE A 75 -24.60 13.66 17.08
N PRO A 76 -23.71 14.66 17.00
CA PRO A 76 -24.12 16.06 17.05
C PRO A 76 -24.85 16.44 15.75
N GLU A 77 -26.03 17.06 15.88
CA GLU A 77 -26.71 17.74 14.77
C GLU A 77 -25.87 18.96 14.36
N VAL A 78 -25.35 18.96 13.13
CA VAL A 78 -24.60 20.09 12.58
C VAL A 78 -25.29 20.58 11.30
N SER A 79 -25.61 21.87 11.28
CA SER A 79 -26.20 22.57 10.15
C SER A 79 -25.26 22.65 8.95
N ILE A 80 -25.81 22.41 7.76
CA ILE A 80 -25.13 22.25 6.46
C ILE A 80 -24.48 23.57 5.98
N PRO A 81 -23.20 23.57 5.58
CA PRO A 81 -22.65 24.60 4.69
C PRO A 81 -22.39 24.07 3.27
N VAL A 82 -22.75 24.94 2.32
CA VAL A 82 -22.49 25.10 0.86
C VAL A 82 -21.80 23.96 0.06
N PRO A 83 -22.26 23.65 -1.18
CA PRO A 83 -21.75 22.53 -2.00
C PRO A 83 -20.28 22.64 -2.44
N VAL A 84 -19.58 21.51 -2.32
CA VAL A 84 -18.17 21.25 -2.67
C VAL A 84 -17.84 21.47 -4.15
N SER A 85 -18.84 21.44 -5.04
CA SER A 85 -18.65 21.61 -6.49
C SER A 85 -17.99 22.94 -6.88
N LYS A 86 -18.25 24.02 -6.13
CA LYS A 86 -17.63 25.34 -6.39
C LYS A 86 -16.16 25.43 -5.99
N ILE A 87 -15.64 24.49 -5.19
CA ILE A 87 -14.25 24.49 -4.74
C ILE A 87 -13.33 23.82 -5.78
N LEU A 88 -13.85 22.85 -6.53
CA LEU A 88 -13.06 22.11 -7.53
C LEU A 88 -12.83 22.91 -8.81
N GLU A 89 -13.86 23.61 -9.31
CA GLU A 89 -13.75 24.42 -10.54
C GLU A 89 -12.70 25.53 -10.40
N ASN A 90 -12.57 26.16 -9.22
CA ASN A 90 -11.59 27.23 -9.02
C ASN A 90 -10.14 26.74 -8.95
N LYS A 91 -9.88 25.48 -8.59
CA LYS A 91 -8.52 24.95 -8.47
C LYS A 91 -7.95 24.46 -9.80
N LEU A 92 -8.78 23.89 -10.67
CA LEU A 92 -8.35 23.46 -12.00
C LEU A 92 -7.94 24.64 -12.88
N THR A 93 -8.64 25.78 -12.79
CA THR A 93 -8.31 26.98 -13.56
C THR A 93 -6.99 27.64 -13.10
N GLN A 94 -6.63 27.51 -11.82
CA GLN A 94 -5.35 28.01 -11.30
C GLN A 94 -4.14 27.19 -11.79
N VAL A 95 -4.27 25.88 -11.96
CA VAL A 95 -3.17 25.01 -12.42
C VAL A 95 -2.83 25.27 -13.88
N VAL A 96 -3.82 25.54 -14.73
CA VAL A 96 -3.59 25.87 -16.16
C VAL A 96 -2.82 27.18 -16.34
N SER A 97 -2.91 28.12 -15.39
CA SER A 97 -2.22 29.41 -15.45
C SER A 97 -0.70 29.33 -15.18
N TYR A 98 -0.21 28.25 -14.56
CA TYR A 98 1.21 28.11 -14.22
C TYR A 98 2.10 27.61 -15.37
N ASN A 99 1.51 27.14 -16.47
CA ASN A 99 2.26 26.59 -17.61
C ASN A 99 2.73 27.66 -18.61
N ASN A 100 2.58 28.96 -18.30
CA ASN A 100 3.05 30.08 -19.14
C ASN A 100 4.27 30.81 -18.54
N ILE A 101 5.13 30.10 -17.80
CA ILE A 101 6.37 30.68 -17.29
C ILE A 101 7.46 30.54 -18.35
N ASP A 102 7.91 31.69 -18.85
CA ASP A 102 9.02 31.87 -19.79
C ASP A 102 10.31 31.24 -19.24
N GLU A 103 10.92 30.30 -19.99
CA GLU A 103 12.10 29.51 -19.58
C GLU A 103 13.41 30.34 -19.53
N SER A 104 13.38 31.67 -19.64
CA SER A 104 14.57 32.48 -19.91
C SER A 104 15.28 33.07 -18.68
N ALA A 105 15.04 32.59 -17.46
CA ALA A 105 15.68 33.16 -16.26
C ALA A 105 15.98 32.12 -15.19
N CYS A 106 17.08 31.36 -15.36
CA CYS A 106 17.74 30.66 -14.26
C CYS A 106 19.04 31.42 -13.92
N PRO A 107 19.16 32.01 -12.70
CA PRO A 107 20.43 32.49 -12.20
C PRO A 107 21.36 31.29 -11.92
N ASN A 108 22.64 31.42 -12.29
CA ASN A 108 23.67 30.47 -11.91
C ASN A 108 23.95 30.61 -10.41
N ASP A 109 23.26 29.83 -9.59
CA ASP A 109 23.57 29.72 -8.17
C ASP A 109 24.66 28.66 -7.95
N ASP A 110 25.78 29.17 -7.45
CA ASP A 110 26.98 28.46 -6.99
C ASP A 110 26.61 27.52 -5.84
N LEU A 111 26.50 26.22 -6.15
CA LEU A 111 26.19 25.16 -5.19
C LEU A 111 27.45 24.84 -4.36
N GLY A 112 27.57 25.54 -3.23
CA GLY A 112 28.55 25.22 -2.20
C GLY A 112 28.37 23.81 -1.63
N ASP A 113 29.52 23.16 -1.39
CA ASP A 113 29.70 21.80 -0.84
C ASP A 113 28.68 21.42 0.26
N LEU A 114 27.68 20.64 -0.12
CA LEU A 114 26.86 19.88 0.82
C LEU A 114 27.48 18.50 1.00
N ASN A 115 28.15 18.32 2.15
CA ASN A 115 28.57 17.02 2.65
C ASN A 115 27.34 16.11 2.83
N LEU A 116 27.08 15.26 1.84
CA LEU A 116 26.13 14.17 1.93
C LEU A 116 26.69 13.08 2.87
N PRO A 117 25.87 12.52 3.77
CA PRO A 117 26.32 11.43 4.64
C PRO A 117 26.66 10.19 3.80
N ASP A 118 27.81 9.62 4.12
CA ASP A 118 28.34 8.40 3.52
C ASP A 118 27.43 7.20 3.86
N PHE A 119 26.70 6.70 2.86
CA PHE A 119 25.83 5.53 2.96
C PHE A 119 26.55 4.22 2.54
N SER A 120 27.87 4.14 2.72
CA SER A 120 28.67 2.93 2.43
C SER A 120 28.52 1.85 3.52
N SER A 121 27.34 1.24 3.62
CA SER A 121 27.18 -0.13 4.17
C SER A 121 25.71 -0.56 4.16
N SER A 122 25.18 -0.81 2.97
CA SER A 122 24.00 -1.68 2.85
C SER A 122 24.49 -3.14 2.81
N PRO A 123 23.90 -4.06 3.60
CA PRO A 123 24.31 -5.46 3.61
C PRO A 123 24.05 -6.10 2.24
N ASP A 124 24.91 -7.05 1.90
CA ASP A 124 24.94 -7.82 0.66
C ASP A 124 23.54 -8.29 0.25
N LEU A 125 23.00 -7.68 -0.82
CA LEU A 125 21.87 -8.20 -1.57
C LEU A 125 22.37 -9.38 -2.39
N GLU A 126 22.60 -10.51 -1.72
CA GLU A 126 22.84 -11.78 -2.40
C GLU A 126 21.66 -12.08 -3.34
N ASN A 127 21.99 -12.41 -4.59
CA ASN A 127 21.08 -12.75 -5.69
C ASN A 127 19.87 -13.56 -5.21
N ILE A 128 18.71 -12.92 -5.15
CA ILE A 128 17.43 -13.62 -5.08
C ILE A 128 17.12 -14.06 -6.51
N GLU A 129 17.57 -15.27 -6.87
CA GLU A 129 17.11 -15.94 -8.09
C GLU A 129 15.61 -16.23 -7.92
N SER A 130 14.77 -15.42 -8.54
CA SER A 130 13.33 -15.66 -8.55
C SER A 130 13.01 -16.77 -9.55
N GLU A 131 12.54 -17.92 -9.06
CA GLU A 131 12.11 -19.09 -9.85
C GLU A 131 10.89 -18.84 -10.79
N ASP A 132 10.46 -17.58 -10.97
CA ASP A 132 9.27 -17.20 -11.75
C ASP A 132 9.61 -16.63 -13.15
N ASP A 133 10.85 -16.79 -13.64
CA ASP A 133 11.32 -16.16 -14.89
C ASP A 133 10.80 -16.80 -16.19
N ASP A 134 10.23 -18.01 -16.15
CA ASP A 134 9.77 -18.75 -17.34
C ASP A 134 8.47 -18.20 -17.98
N LEU A 135 7.79 -17.24 -17.34
CA LEU A 135 6.54 -16.65 -17.83
C LEU A 135 6.74 -15.34 -18.61
N TYR A 136 7.99 -15.00 -18.97
CA TYR A 136 8.24 -13.83 -19.80
C TYR A 136 7.62 -14.01 -21.19
N VAL A 137 6.70 -13.12 -21.56
CA VAL A 137 6.08 -13.09 -22.89
C VAL A 137 6.86 -12.07 -23.72
N PRO A 138 7.59 -12.50 -24.78
CA PRO A 138 8.36 -11.59 -25.64
C PRO A 138 7.49 -10.51 -26.31
N GLU A 139 8.12 -9.39 -26.69
CA GLU A 139 7.48 -8.15 -27.15
C GLU A 139 6.66 -8.23 -28.46
N ASP A 140 6.57 -9.38 -29.11
CA ASP A 140 6.23 -9.45 -30.54
C ASP A 140 4.76 -9.17 -30.90
N ASP A 141 3.85 -9.05 -29.93
CA ASP A 141 2.40 -9.05 -30.21
C ASP A 141 1.68 -7.68 -30.09
N CYS A 142 2.36 -6.59 -29.72
CA CYS A 142 1.69 -5.29 -29.56
C CYS A 142 2.13 -4.24 -30.59
N SER A 143 1.35 -4.10 -31.67
CA SER A 143 1.60 -3.19 -32.81
C SER A 143 1.33 -1.71 -32.52
N VAL A 144 0.89 -1.35 -31.32
CA VAL A 144 0.54 0.04 -30.97
C VAL A 144 1.81 0.83 -30.65
N SER A 145 2.12 1.82 -31.48
CA SER A 145 3.25 2.73 -31.27
C SER A 145 2.96 3.67 -30.09
N LEU A 146 3.87 3.72 -29.12
CA LEU A 146 3.80 4.67 -28.01
C LEU A 146 4.27 6.08 -28.43
N PRO A 147 3.66 7.13 -27.88
CA PRO A 147 4.15 8.50 -27.97
C PRO A 147 5.65 8.64 -27.64
N LYS A 148 6.36 9.50 -28.38
CA LYS A 148 7.82 9.71 -28.25
C LYS A 148 8.25 10.15 -26.83
N ASN A 149 7.43 10.94 -26.17
CA ASN A 149 7.68 11.38 -24.79
C ASN A 149 7.64 10.21 -23.81
N ILE A 150 6.70 9.27 -23.96
CA ILE A 150 6.62 8.05 -23.14
C ILE A 150 7.87 7.19 -23.35
N LEU A 151 8.27 6.99 -24.61
CA LEU A 151 9.51 6.27 -24.92
C LEU A 151 10.75 6.93 -24.28
N ALA A 152 10.85 8.25 -24.36
CA ALA A 152 11.95 8.99 -23.74
C ALA A 152 11.98 8.85 -22.20
N ALA A 153 10.82 8.83 -21.54
CA ALA A 153 10.75 8.63 -20.10
C ALA A 153 11.05 7.19 -19.68
N LEU A 154 10.61 6.20 -20.47
CA LEU A 154 10.97 4.80 -20.25
C LEU A 154 12.48 4.58 -20.37
N GLU A 155 13.13 5.22 -21.33
CA GLU A 155 14.59 5.23 -21.46
C GLU A 155 15.30 5.89 -20.27
N PHE A 156 14.78 7.04 -19.80
CA PHE A 156 15.31 7.69 -18.60
C PHE A 156 15.14 6.78 -17.36
N PHE A 157 14.00 6.13 -17.23
CA PHE A 157 13.71 5.20 -16.15
C PHE A 157 14.63 3.97 -16.21
N LYS A 158 14.90 3.42 -17.40
CA LYS A 158 15.88 2.34 -17.61
C LYS A 158 17.24 2.70 -17.02
N LYS A 159 17.77 3.87 -17.39
CA LYS A 159 19.06 4.37 -16.87
C LYS A 159 19.05 4.50 -15.34
N HIS A 160 17.92 4.94 -14.78
CA HIS A 160 17.77 5.03 -13.33
C HIS A 160 17.76 3.66 -12.64
N LEU A 161 17.11 2.65 -13.24
CA LEU A 161 17.08 1.28 -12.72
C LEU A 161 18.46 0.62 -12.72
N VAL A 162 19.28 0.90 -13.73
CA VAL A 162 20.66 0.40 -13.84
C VAL A 162 21.60 1.07 -12.84
N GLY A 163 21.29 2.31 -12.44
CA GLY A 163 22.14 3.14 -11.58
C GLY A 163 23.20 3.89 -12.38
N LEU A 164 23.76 4.97 -11.81
CA LEU A 164 24.84 5.74 -12.44
C LEU A 164 26.15 4.93 -12.53
N ASP A 165 26.29 3.94 -11.66
CA ASP A 165 27.43 3.05 -11.51
C ASP A 165 27.35 1.80 -12.40
N HIS A 166 26.21 1.57 -13.06
CA HIS A 166 25.95 0.40 -13.91
C HIS A 166 26.17 -0.94 -13.20
N LEU A 167 26.07 -0.98 -11.87
CA LEU A 167 26.30 -2.20 -11.10
C LEU A 167 25.07 -3.13 -11.06
N ARG A 168 23.89 -2.63 -11.46
CA ARG A 168 22.66 -3.43 -11.52
C ARG A 168 22.53 -4.05 -12.91
N GLY A 169 22.09 -5.31 -12.96
CA GLY A 169 21.95 -6.04 -14.22
C GLY A 169 21.01 -5.33 -15.21
N GLU A 170 21.50 -5.06 -16.41
CA GLU A 170 20.72 -4.42 -17.48
C GLU A 170 19.48 -5.26 -17.84
N ASP A 171 19.59 -6.59 -17.78
CA ASP A 171 18.51 -7.53 -18.08
C ASP A 171 17.25 -7.27 -17.25
N TYR A 172 17.41 -6.93 -15.96
CA TYR A 172 16.28 -6.62 -15.08
C TYR A 172 15.62 -5.29 -15.44
N ALA A 173 16.44 -4.28 -15.76
CA ALA A 173 15.94 -2.98 -16.17
C ALA A 173 15.18 -3.07 -17.51
N ASP A 174 15.71 -3.85 -18.44
CA ASP A 174 15.07 -4.13 -19.73
C ASP A 174 13.73 -4.84 -19.57
N LYS A 175 13.69 -5.91 -18.76
CA LYS A 175 12.44 -6.62 -18.46
C LYS A 175 11.38 -5.69 -17.87
N THR A 176 11.76 -4.88 -16.89
CA THR A 176 10.85 -3.93 -16.23
C THR A 176 10.32 -2.86 -17.20
N VAL A 177 11.19 -2.32 -18.05
CA VAL A 177 10.81 -1.31 -19.04
C VAL A 177 9.91 -1.90 -20.12
N SER A 178 10.18 -3.14 -20.54
CA SER A 178 9.33 -3.89 -21.47
C SER A 178 7.93 -4.11 -20.92
N ASP A 179 7.81 -4.51 -19.65
CA ASP A 179 6.52 -4.68 -18.97
C ASP A 179 5.73 -3.36 -18.90
N LEU A 180 6.40 -2.24 -18.58
CA LEU A 180 5.78 -0.92 -18.55
C LEU A 180 5.34 -0.45 -19.94
N LYS A 181 6.17 -0.67 -20.96
CA LYS A 181 5.85 -0.38 -22.36
C LYS A 181 4.59 -1.12 -22.78
N ARG A 182 4.52 -2.43 -22.49
CA ARG A 182 3.35 -3.27 -22.76
C ARG A 182 2.11 -2.79 -22.01
N PHE A 183 2.26 -2.42 -20.74
CA PHE A 183 1.17 -1.83 -19.96
C PHE A 183 0.61 -0.57 -20.62
N PHE A 184 1.46 0.37 -21.01
CA PHE A 184 1.02 1.60 -21.69
C PHE A 184 0.34 1.34 -23.04
N GLN A 185 0.81 0.33 -23.78
CA GLN A 185 0.18 -0.09 -25.03
C GLN A 185 -1.22 -0.70 -24.79
N ILE A 186 -1.37 -1.56 -23.78
CA ILE A 186 -2.65 -2.19 -23.42
C ILE A 186 -3.66 -1.16 -22.92
N VAL A 187 -3.22 -0.23 -22.07
CA VAL A 187 -4.08 0.85 -21.55
C VAL A 187 -4.46 1.83 -22.65
N GLY A 188 -3.72 1.85 -23.76
CA GLY A 188 -3.95 2.79 -24.85
C GLY A 188 -3.69 4.22 -24.38
N VAL A 189 -2.60 4.44 -23.64
CA VAL A 189 -2.21 5.78 -23.19
C VAL A 189 -1.88 6.63 -24.42
N LYS A 190 -2.87 7.41 -24.84
CA LYS A 190 -2.76 8.39 -25.94
C LYS A 190 -2.25 9.74 -25.45
N GLU A 191 -2.25 9.93 -24.14
CA GLU A 191 -2.03 11.20 -23.45
C GLU A 191 -0.68 11.21 -22.72
N SER A 192 -0.25 12.39 -22.29
CA SER A 192 1.10 12.62 -21.78
C SER A 192 1.37 11.84 -20.48
N ILE A 193 2.65 11.57 -20.19
CA ILE A 193 3.09 11.01 -18.89
C ILE A 193 2.55 11.85 -17.73
N ALA A 194 2.37 13.16 -17.93
CA ALA A 194 1.80 14.04 -16.94
C ALA A 194 0.36 13.64 -16.60
N GLU A 195 -0.50 13.32 -17.58
CA GLU A 195 -1.86 12.82 -17.31
C GLU A 195 -1.84 11.48 -16.58
N TYR A 196 -0.93 10.55 -16.94
CA TYR A 196 -0.78 9.31 -16.18
C TYR A 196 -0.38 9.56 -14.73
N ILE A 197 0.62 10.42 -14.49
CA ILE A 197 1.06 10.76 -13.13
C ILE A 197 -0.08 11.41 -12.35
N ILE A 198 -0.80 12.36 -12.96
CA ILE A 198 -1.95 13.03 -12.33
C ILE A 198 -3.04 12.01 -11.99
N MET A 199 -3.40 11.11 -12.91
CA MET A 199 -4.39 10.07 -12.66
C MET A 199 -3.94 9.10 -11.56
N ARG A 200 -2.69 8.64 -11.61
CA ARG A 200 -2.11 7.74 -10.61
C ARG A 200 -2.13 8.40 -9.24
N ASP A 201 -1.64 9.64 -9.14
CA ASP A 201 -1.54 10.36 -7.87
C ASP A 201 -2.93 10.71 -7.32
N HIS A 202 -3.88 11.03 -8.19
CA HIS A 202 -5.27 11.22 -7.82
C HIS A 202 -5.89 9.93 -7.26
N LEU A 203 -5.75 8.79 -7.96
CA LEU A 203 -6.23 7.49 -7.48
C LEU A 203 -5.56 7.09 -6.17
N MET A 204 -4.24 7.28 -6.05
CA MET A 204 -3.51 6.99 -4.81
C MET A 204 -4.02 7.86 -3.65
N LEU A 205 -4.27 9.15 -3.90
CA LEU A 205 -4.85 10.06 -2.90
C LEU A 205 -6.25 9.59 -2.45
N GLU A 206 -7.12 9.23 -3.39
CA GLU A 206 -8.46 8.74 -3.07
C GLU A 206 -8.41 7.43 -2.27
N ILE A 207 -7.53 6.51 -2.63
CA ILE A 207 -7.34 5.25 -1.91
C ILE A 207 -6.81 5.50 -0.49
N GLU A 208 -5.79 6.35 -0.34
CA GLU A 208 -5.18 6.69 0.95
C GLU A 208 -6.16 7.40 1.87
N VAL A 209 -6.81 8.46 1.37
CA VAL A 209 -7.73 9.31 2.15
C VAL A 209 -9.05 8.58 2.41
N GLY A 210 -9.65 7.95 1.39
CA GLY A 210 -10.95 7.29 1.49
C GLY A 210 -10.97 6.12 2.47
N ASN A 211 -9.82 5.47 2.64
CA ASN A 211 -9.70 4.32 3.53
C ASN A 211 -8.89 4.58 4.82
N ALA A 212 -8.25 5.76 4.94
CA ALA A 212 -7.28 6.07 5.99
C ALA A 212 -6.14 5.03 6.07
N HIS A 213 -5.69 4.54 4.92
CA HIS A 213 -4.59 3.58 4.85
C HIS A 213 -3.25 4.28 4.97
N ARG A 214 -2.26 3.54 5.47
CA ARG A 214 -0.86 3.97 5.37
C ARG A 214 -0.36 3.58 3.99
N SER A 215 0.52 4.38 3.40
CA SER A 215 1.17 4.09 2.11
C SER A 215 1.77 2.68 2.03
N GLY A 216 2.28 2.15 3.15
CA GLY A 216 2.79 0.78 3.23
C GLY A 216 1.76 -0.33 2.95
N VAL A 217 0.45 -0.09 3.10
CA VAL A 217 -0.59 -1.08 2.74
C VAL A 217 -0.75 -1.12 1.22
N ILE A 218 -0.79 0.05 0.60
CA ILE A 218 -0.96 0.21 -0.84
C ILE A 218 0.28 -0.27 -1.59
N ALA A 219 1.48 -0.05 -1.04
CA ALA A 219 2.73 -0.58 -1.58
C ALA A 219 2.77 -2.13 -1.60
N ASN A 220 1.93 -2.80 -0.81
CA ASN A 220 1.80 -4.26 -0.81
C ASN A 220 0.63 -4.77 -1.66
N LEU A 221 -0.10 -3.88 -2.35
CA LEU A 221 -1.17 -4.26 -3.26
C LEU A 221 -0.55 -4.87 -4.53
N THR A 222 -0.89 -6.11 -4.83
CA THR A 222 -0.45 -6.79 -6.06
C THR A 222 -1.53 -6.75 -7.12
N LEU A 223 -1.17 -6.88 -8.40
CA LEU A 223 -2.15 -7.02 -9.49
C LEU A 223 -3.09 -8.21 -9.25
N LYS A 224 -2.59 -9.32 -8.71
CA LYS A 224 -3.42 -10.47 -8.29
C LYS A 224 -4.47 -10.11 -7.23
N ALA A 225 -4.19 -9.14 -6.36
CA ALA A 225 -5.17 -8.67 -5.38
C ALA A 225 -6.30 -7.89 -6.06
N LEU A 226 -5.98 -7.11 -7.10
CA LEU A 226 -6.97 -6.45 -7.96
C LEU A 226 -7.82 -7.48 -8.71
N ASP A 227 -7.24 -8.57 -9.23
CA ASP A 227 -8.00 -9.61 -9.93
C ASP A 227 -9.05 -10.32 -9.04
N THR A 228 -8.82 -10.33 -7.72
CA THR A 228 -9.72 -10.94 -6.73
C THR A 228 -10.70 -9.94 -6.11
N GLN A 229 -10.78 -8.74 -6.67
CA GLN A 229 -11.69 -7.70 -6.18
C GLN A 229 -13.15 -8.10 -6.30
N THR A 230 -13.96 -7.60 -5.37
CA THR A 230 -15.42 -7.74 -5.43
C THR A 230 -16.06 -6.37 -5.64
N PHE A 231 -16.96 -6.26 -6.61
CA PHE A 231 -17.71 -5.02 -6.85
C PHE A 231 -19.07 -5.10 -6.14
N LYS A 232 -19.34 -4.15 -5.26
CA LYS A 232 -20.58 -4.13 -4.48
C LYS A 232 -21.01 -2.69 -4.21
N ASP A 233 -22.28 -2.38 -4.49
CA ASP A 233 -22.88 -1.07 -4.22
C ASP A 233 -22.13 0.11 -4.86
N GLY A 234 -21.59 -0.09 -6.07
CA GLY A 234 -20.81 0.93 -6.77
C GLY A 234 -19.35 1.03 -6.32
N ILE A 235 -18.88 0.13 -5.44
CA ILE A 235 -17.57 0.21 -4.80
C ILE A 235 -16.77 -1.05 -5.10
N TYR A 236 -15.50 -0.88 -5.46
CA TYR A 236 -14.54 -1.98 -5.52
C TYR A 236 -13.99 -2.30 -4.14
N ILE A 237 -14.03 -3.57 -3.75
CA ILE A 237 -13.52 -4.09 -2.48
C ILE A 237 -12.33 -4.98 -2.77
N ILE A 238 -11.12 -4.53 -2.41
CA ILE A 238 -9.87 -5.29 -2.58
C ILE A 238 -9.36 -5.75 -1.22
N PHE A 239 -9.00 -7.03 -1.09
CA PHE A 239 -8.48 -7.60 0.15
C PHE A 239 -6.96 -7.61 0.19
N CYS A 240 -6.38 -6.89 1.15
CA CYS A 240 -4.94 -6.96 1.45
C CYS A 240 -4.68 -8.02 2.53
N VAL A 241 -4.04 -9.12 2.13
CA VAL A 241 -3.71 -10.25 3.04
C VAL A 241 -2.42 -9.99 3.83
N LYS A 242 -1.44 -9.31 3.21
CA LYS A 242 -0.15 -9.01 3.84
C LYS A 242 -0.16 -7.60 4.42
N HIS A 243 -0.45 -7.49 5.72
CA HIS A 243 -0.32 -6.25 6.46
C HIS A 243 0.64 -6.42 7.65
N LYS A 244 1.49 -5.41 7.91
CA LYS A 244 2.51 -5.44 8.98
C LYS A 244 1.91 -5.64 10.38
N THR A 245 0.66 -5.27 10.57
CA THR A 245 -0.15 -5.72 11.72
C THR A 245 -1.18 -6.72 11.20
N SER A 246 -1.15 -7.93 11.73
CA SER A 246 -1.73 -9.19 11.23
C SER A 246 -3.27 -9.24 11.13
N PHE A 247 -3.89 -8.26 10.46
CA PHE A 247 -5.31 -8.19 10.18
C PHE A 247 -5.54 -8.06 8.68
N ASN A 248 -6.62 -8.68 8.18
CA ASN A 248 -7.10 -8.49 6.82
C ASN A 248 -7.71 -7.09 6.71
N PHE A 249 -7.34 -6.34 5.67
CA PHE A 249 -7.92 -5.03 5.39
C PHE A 249 -8.63 -5.04 4.03
N SER A 250 -9.70 -4.27 3.93
CA SER A 250 -10.40 -4.01 2.67
C SER A 250 -10.13 -2.57 2.22
N ILE A 251 -9.76 -2.40 0.97
CA ILE A 251 -9.69 -1.09 0.29
C ILE A 251 -11.01 -0.88 -0.46
N LYS A 252 -11.56 0.33 -0.37
CA LYS A 252 -12.80 0.77 -1.01
C LYS A 252 -12.56 2.04 -1.82
N PHE A 253 -13.06 2.08 -3.06
CA PHE A 253 -13.12 3.29 -3.88
C PHE A 253 -14.39 3.25 -4.75
N SER A 254 -14.96 4.43 -5.01
CA SER A 254 -16.25 4.68 -5.67
C SER A 254 -16.07 5.25 -7.07
#